data_AF-A0A7S0FY65-F1
#
_entry.id   AF-A0A7S0FY65-F1
#
_cell.length_a   1.000
_cell.length_b   1.000
_cell.length_c   1.000
_cell.angle_alpha   90.00
_cell.angle_beta   90.00
_cell.angle_gamma   90.00
#
_symmetry.space_group_name_H-M   'P 1'
#
loop_
_entity.id
_entity.type
_entity.pdbx_description
1 polymer ?
#
loop_
_entity_poly.entity_id
_entity_poly.type
_entity_poly.pdbx_seq_one_letter_code
_entity_poly.pdbx_strand_id
1 'polypeptide(L)'
;TGSCVGAEGPCYAVPYRAFRICLGRGSSDAGGRLFEPLEAHLGGRGRLSTYLKLSIQGAEWIILERLLDNEPDQDKLRTLDIEFHVGFAPQTEARFTEQERLQRQVRSLERLRERF
;
A
#
# COMPACT_ATOMS: atom_id res chain seq x y z
N THR A 1 -4.69 -18.03 11.72
CA THR A 1 -5.98 -18.45 11.15
C THR A 1 -7.08 -17.88 12.04
N GLY A 2 -8.05 -17.17 11.49
CA GLY A 2 -9.16 -16.61 12.28
C GLY A 2 -10.03 -17.75 12.81
N SER A 3 -9.90 -18.07 14.09
CA SER A 3 -10.63 -19.17 14.72
C SER A 3 -11.91 -18.63 15.34
N CYS A 4 -13.06 -18.97 14.76
CA CYS A 4 -14.39 -18.73 15.34
C CYS A 4 -14.74 -19.72 16.47
N VAL A 5 -13.76 -20.44 17.01
CA VAL A 5 -14.02 -21.48 18.00
C VAL A 5 -14.61 -20.84 19.26
N GLY A 6 -15.88 -21.15 19.54
CA GLY A 6 -16.63 -20.67 20.71
C GLY A 6 -17.50 -19.43 20.50
N ALA A 7 -17.69 -18.94 19.28
CA ALA A 7 -18.54 -17.77 19.04
C ALA A 7 -20.05 -18.14 19.08
N GLU A 8 -20.80 -17.55 20.01
CA GLU A 8 -22.26 -17.68 20.12
C GLU A 8 -23.05 -16.76 19.14
N GLY A 9 -22.36 -16.14 18.17
CA GLY A 9 -22.94 -15.18 17.22
C GLY A 9 -22.36 -15.29 15.80
N PRO A 10 -22.87 -14.51 14.83
CA PRO A 10 -22.42 -14.58 13.44
C PRO A 10 -20.94 -14.25 13.33
N CYS A 11 -20.15 -15.26 13.00
CA CYS A 11 -18.70 -15.16 12.87
C CYS A 11 -18.31 -15.09 11.40
N TYR A 12 -17.78 -13.93 10.99
CA TYR A 12 -17.25 -13.70 9.64
C TYR A 12 -15.73 -13.85 9.65
N ALA A 13 -15.21 -15.04 10.00
CA ALA A 13 -13.78 -15.32 9.85
C ALA A 13 -13.47 -15.57 8.37
N VAL A 14 -12.77 -14.63 7.75
CA VAL A 14 -12.26 -14.81 6.40
C VAL A 14 -10.86 -15.42 6.48
N PRO A 15 -10.58 -16.54 5.79
CA PRO A 15 -9.22 -17.07 5.74
C PRO A 15 -8.28 -16.01 5.13
N TYR A 16 -7.18 -15.73 5.81
CA TYR A 16 -6.14 -14.83 5.31
C TYR A 16 -4.77 -15.49 5.42
N ARG A 17 -3.86 -15.09 4.53
CA ARG A 17 -2.43 -15.38 4.64
C ARG A 17 -1.72 -14.08 5.03
N ALA A 18 -1.02 -14.09 6.16
CA ALA A 18 -0.15 -12.99 6.54
C ALA A 18 1.20 -13.15 5.87
N PHE A 19 1.67 -12.10 5.21
CA PHE A 19 3.02 -11.99 4.69
C PHE A 19 3.73 -10.89 5.48
N ARG A 20 4.95 -11.18 5.96
CA ARG A 20 5.81 -10.21 6.65
C ARG A 20 6.94 -9.82 5.69
N ILE A 21 6.63 -8.99 4.72
CA ILE A 21 7.52 -8.60 3.62
C ILE A 21 7.58 -7.07 3.59
N CYS A 22 8.75 -6.51 3.27
CA CYS A 22 8.88 -5.07 3.08
C CYS A 22 8.40 -4.70 1.67
N LEU A 23 7.60 -3.64 1.53
CA LEU A 23 7.20 -3.16 0.20
C LEU A 23 8.21 -2.14 -0.32
N GLY A 24 8.63 -2.28 -1.57
CA GLY A 24 9.64 -1.41 -2.19
C GLY A 24 9.40 -1.13 -3.67
N ARG A 25 10.33 -0.38 -4.28
CA ARG A 25 10.29 -0.04 -5.72
C ARG A 25 10.49 -1.26 -6.64
N GLY A 26 10.91 -2.38 -6.10
CA GLY A 26 11.13 -3.62 -6.82
C GLY A 26 11.74 -4.67 -5.90
N SER A 27 11.94 -5.86 -6.45
CA SER A 27 12.60 -6.96 -5.73
C SER A 27 14.06 -6.60 -5.48
N SER A 28 14.41 -6.32 -4.23
CA SER A 28 15.77 -5.97 -3.84
C SER A 28 16.07 -6.43 -2.42
N ASP A 29 17.33 -6.80 -2.18
CA ASP A 29 17.86 -6.95 -0.83
C ASP A 29 18.60 -5.66 -0.47
N ALA A 30 18.16 -4.99 0.59
CA ALA A 30 18.84 -3.84 1.14
C ALA A 30 19.03 -4.03 2.65
N GLY A 31 20.29 -4.21 3.07
CA GLY A 31 20.63 -4.41 4.48
C GLY A 31 20.07 -5.71 5.07
N GLY A 32 19.95 -6.78 4.27
CA GLY A 32 19.41 -8.07 4.70
C GLY A 32 17.89 -8.11 4.79
N ARG A 33 17.21 -7.09 4.23
CA ARG A 33 15.74 -7.03 4.13
C ARG A 33 15.33 -7.21 2.68
N LEU A 34 14.44 -8.18 2.47
CA LEU A 34 13.82 -8.40 1.17
C LEU A 34 12.65 -7.44 0.99
N PHE A 35 12.74 -6.66 -0.08
CA PHE A 35 11.67 -5.80 -0.56
C PHE A 35 10.99 -6.45 -1.75
N GLU A 36 9.67 -6.34 -1.81
CA GLU A 36 8.86 -6.79 -2.95
C GLU A 36 7.96 -5.65 -3.46
N PRO A 37 7.65 -5.65 -4.77
CA PRO A 37 6.67 -4.72 -5.33
C PRO A 37 5.24 -5.11 -4.89
N LEU A 38 4.38 -4.12 -4.64
CA LEU A 38 2.97 -4.36 -4.27
C LEU A 38 2.25 -5.21 -5.33
N GLU A 39 2.59 -5.00 -6.60
CA GLU A 39 2.05 -5.69 -7.77
C GLU A 39 2.23 -7.21 -7.69
N ALA A 40 3.34 -7.68 -7.10
CA ALA A 40 3.57 -9.12 -6.90
C ALA A 40 2.54 -9.75 -5.94
N HIS A 41 1.98 -8.97 -5.02
CA HIS A 41 0.97 -9.42 -4.06
C HIS A 41 -0.46 -9.23 -4.54
N LEU A 42 -0.65 -8.44 -5.61
CA LEU A 42 -1.91 -8.28 -6.33
C LEU A 42 -2.02 -9.19 -7.56
N GLY A 43 -0.92 -9.85 -7.95
CA GLY A 43 -0.88 -10.83 -9.02
C GLY A 43 -1.92 -11.95 -8.84
N GLY A 44 -2.62 -12.28 -9.92
CA GLY A 44 -3.63 -13.35 -9.95
C GLY A 44 -4.94 -13.06 -9.20
N ARG A 45 -5.09 -11.88 -8.56
CA ARG A 45 -6.34 -11.49 -7.90
C ARG A 45 -7.36 -10.98 -8.91
N GLY A 46 -8.64 -11.27 -8.65
CA GLY A 46 -9.76 -10.80 -9.46
C GLY A 46 -10.15 -9.34 -9.18
N ARG A 47 -11.01 -8.79 -10.03
CA ARG A 47 -11.58 -7.46 -9.87
C ARG A 47 -12.35 -7.33 -8.54
N LEU A 48 -12.18 -6.23 -7.82
CA LEU A 48 -12.79 -5.94 -6.50
C LEU A 48 -12.69 -7.10 -5.49
N SER A 49 -11.56 -7.81 -5.46
CA SER A 49 -11.33 -8.97 -4.58
C SER A 49 -10.38 -8.69 -3.41
N THR A 50 -9.84 -7.47 -3.33
CA THR A 50 -8.79 -7.11 -2.37
C THR A 50 -9.23 -5.97 -1.45
N TYR A 51 -9.06 -6.17 -0.15
CA TYR A 51 -8.99 -5.08 0.83
C TYR A 51 -7.52 -4.74 1.03
N LEU A 52 -7.14 -3.49 0.76
CA LEU A 52 -5.77 -3.00 0.94
C LEU A 52 -5.76 -1.93 2.03
N LYS A 53 -4.85 -2.09 2.99
CA LYS A 53 -4.54 -1.06 3.99
C LYS A 53 -3.11 -0.57 3.80
N LEU A 54 -2.93 0.74 3.67
CA LEU A 54 -1.62 1.39 3.56
C LEU A 54 -1.42 2.36 4.72
N SER A 55 -0.26 2.30 5.36
CA SER A 55 0.22 3.34 6.29
C SER A 55 1.45 3.97 5.66
N ILE A 56 1.36 5.25 5.33
CA ILE A 56 2.37 5.97 4.55
C ILE A 56 2.99 7.03 5.46
N GLN A 57 4.25 6.84 5.83
CA GLN A 57 4.93 7.73 6.79
C GLN A 57 6.12 8.46 6.19
N GLY A 58 6.66 8.00 5.05
CA GLY A 58 7.75 8.67 4.35
C GLY A 58 8.08 7.98 3.03
N ALA A 59 9.01 7.03 3.06
CA ALA A 59 9.50 6.42 1.82
C ALA A 59 8.42 5.60 1.08
N GLU A 60 7.32 5.28 1.76
CA GLU A 60 6.19 4.50 1.25
C GLU A 60 5.31 5.29 0.26
N TRP A 61 5.46 6.62 0.14
CA TRP A 61 4.74 7.41 -0.87
C TRP A 61 4.92 6.86 -2.29
N ILE A 62 6.11 6.30 -2.59
CA ILE A 62 6.37 5.65 -3.87
C ILE A 62 5.51 4.41 -4.14
N ILE A 63 5.06 3.72 -3.09
CA ILE A 63 4.19 2.54 -3.22
C ILE A 63 2.79 2.98 -3.65
N LEU A 64 2.28 4.06 -3.06
CA LEU A 64 1.01 4.66 -3.47
C LEU A 64 1.06 5.16 -4.91
N GLU A 65 2.13 5.87 -5.28
CA GLU A 65 2.30 6.39 -6.64
C GLU A 65 2.32 5.27 -7.68
N ARG A 66 3.03 4.17 -7.41
CA ARG A 66 3.04 3.01 -8.29
C ARG A 66 1.68 2.34 -8.40
N LEU A 67 0.94 2.24 -7.30
CA LEU A 67 -0.44 1.77 -7.35
C LEU A 67 -1.28 2.68 -8.26
N LEU A 68 -1.13 4.00 -8.15
CA LEU A 68 -1.84 4.99 -8.97
C LEU A 68 -1.41 4.99 -10.44
N ASP A 69 -0.20 4.51 -10.75
CA ASP A 69 0.30 4.33 -12.12
C ASP A 69 -0.15 2.99 -12.76
N ASN A 70 -0.77 2.09 -11.99
CA ASN A 70 -1.15 0.74 -12.44
C ASN A 70 -2.67 0.51 -12.32
N GLU A 71 -3.41 0.92 -13.36
CA GLU A 71 -4.86 0.77 -13.43
C GLU A 71 -5.36 -0.68 -13.26
N PRO A 72 -4.73 -1.71 -13.86
CA PRO A 72 -5.11 -3.11 -13.63
C PRO A 72 -5.06 -3.54 -12.16
N ASP A 73 -4.11 -3.01 -11.39
CA ASP A 73 -4.01 -3.31 -9.95
C ASP A 73 -5.04 -2.54 -9.12
N GLN A 74 -5.38 -1.31 -9.53
CA GLN A 74 -6.45 -0.53 -8.90
C GLN A 74 -7.81 -1.23 -9.01
N ASP A 75 -8.12 -1.84 -10.16
CA ASP A 75 -9.38 -2.56 -10.39
C ASP A 75 -9.56 -3.78 -9.47
N LYS A 76 -8.49 -4.30 -8.88
CA LYS A 76 -8.54 -5.43 -7.94
C LYS A 76 -8.98 -4.99 -6.55
N LEU A 77 -8.92 -3.70 -6.24
CA LEU A 77 -9.20 -3.17 -4.92
C LEU A 77 -10.71 -2.96 -4.75
N ARG A 78 -11.29 -3.71 -3.82
CA ARG A 78 -12.66 -3.47 -3.33
C ARG A 78 -12.72 -2.29 -2.38
N THR A 79 -11.69 -2.17 -1.55
CA THR A 79 -11.62 -1.20 -0.48
C THR A 79 -10.16 -0.84 -0.26
N LEU A 80 -9.92 0.46 -0.10
CA LEU A 80 -8.62 1.04 0.13
C LEU A 80 -8.71 1.89 1.40
N ASP A 81 -8.04 1.45 2.44
CA ASP A 81 -7.91 2.16 3.72
C ASP A 81 -6.49 2.76 3.78
N ILE A 82 -6.39 4.08 3.91
CA ILE A 82 -5.10 4.77 3.89
C ILE A 82 -4.98 5.67 5.11
N GLU A 83 -3.88 5.49 5.83
CA GLU A 83 -3.33 6.47 6.76
C GLU A 83 -2.08 7.08 6.13
N PHE A 84 -1.94 8.40 6.16
CA PHE A 84 -0.76 9.08 5.64
C PHE A 84 -0.29 10.19 6.57
N HIS A 85 1.02 10.43 6.56
CA HIS A 85 1.67 11.53 7.26
C HIS A 85 2.33 12.46 6.25
N VAL A 86 2.11 13.77 6.43
CA VAL A 86 2.61 14.84 5.55
C VAL A 86 3.79 15.53 6.22
N GLY A 87 4.72 16.05 5.42
CA GLY A 87 5.86 16.83 5.93
C GLY A 87 7.00 16.01 6.55
N PHE A 88 6.86 14.69 6.70
CA PHE A 88 7.97 13.83 7.09
C PHE A 88 8.93 13.60 5.92
N ALA A 89 10.21 13.89 6.14
CA ALA A 89 11.27 13.75 5.15
C ALA A 89 12.20 12.58 5.55
N PRO A 90 11.99 11.36 5.03
CA PRO A 90 12.94 10.29 5.26
C PRO A 90 14.29 10.64 4.59
N GLN A 91 15.40 10.14 5.14
CA GLN A 91 16.75 10.41 4.61
C GLN A 91 16.90 10.05 3.12
N THR A 92 16.09 9.09 2.63
CA THR A 92 16.04 8.66 1.23
C THR A 92 15.47 9.72 0.27
N GLU A 93 14.86 10.79 0.78
CA GLU A 93 14.29 11.91 0.01
C GLU A 93 15.05 13.23 0.20
N ALA A 94 16.30 13.18 0.70
CA ALA A 94 17.14 14.35 0.91
C ALA A 94 17.39 15.20 -0.35
N ARG A 95 17.17 14.63 -1.54
CA ARG A 95 17.30 15.32 -2.84
C ARG A 95 16.19 16.32 -3.13
N PHE A 96 15.06 16.26 -2.41
CA PHE A 96 13.93 17.15 -2.62
C PHE A 96 13.92 18.26 -1.57
N THR A 97 13.49 19.44 -1.96
CA THR A 97 13.05 20.48 -1.03
C THR A 97 11.74 20.06 -0.35
N GLU A 98 11.40 20.70 0.77
CA GLU A 98 10.12 20.46 1.45
C GLU A 98 8.93 20.78 0.54
N GLN A 99 9.00 21.88 -0.20
CA GLN A 99 7.96 22.27 -1.14
C GLN A 99 7.76 21.22 -2.24
N GLU A 100 8.84 20.70 -2.83
CA GLU A 100 8.74 19.65 -3.86
C GLU A 100 8.12 18.36 -3.31
N ARG A 101 8.47 17.98 -2.08
CA ARG A 101 7.85 16.82 -1.41
C ARG A 101 6.36 17.03 -1.20
N LEU A 102 5.96 18.17 -0.63
CA LEU A 102 4.55 18.47 -0.39
C LEU A 102 3.76 18.52 -1.70
N GLN A 103 4.30 19.15 -2.75
CA GLN A 103 3.65 19.16 -4.07
C GLN A 103 3.48 17.75 -4.64
N ARG A 104 4.48 16.88 -4.50
CA ARG A 104 4.38 15.47 -4.94
C ARG A 104 3.32 14.69 -4.14
N GLN A 105 3.27 14.89 -2.83
CA GLN A 105 2.27 14.26 -1.94
C GLN A 105 0.86 14.74 -2.30
N VAL A 106 0.65 16.05 -2.46
CA VAL A 106 -0.64 16.63 -2.89
C VAL A 106 -1.07 16.09 -4.24
N ARG A 107 -0.18 16.06 -5.25
CA ARG A 107 -0.50 15.49 -6.57
C ARG A 107 -0.95 14.02 -6.47
N SER A 108 -0.32 13.24 -5.60
CA SER A 108 -0.67 11.84 -5.39
C SER A 108 -2.07 11.70 -4.77
N LEU A 109 -2.41 12.57 -3.81
CA LEU A 109 -3.75 12.61 -3.21
C LEU A 109 -4.83 13.09 -4.20
N GLU A 110 -4.52 14.03 -5.08
CA GLU A 110 -5.43 14.48 -6.14
C GLU A 110 -5.73 13.33 -7.12
N ARG A 111 -4.68 12.62 -7.56
CA ARG A 111 -4.83 11.42 -8.40
C ARG A 111 -5.61 10.31 -7.72
N LEU A 112 -5.41 10.13 -6.41
CA LEU A 112 -6.17 9.17 -5.61
C LEU A 112 -7.67 9.50 -5.64
N ARG A 113 -8.03 10.77 -5.43
CA ARG A 113 -9.40 11.28 -5.50
C ARG A 113 -10.03 11.14 -6.88
N GLU A 114 -9.25 11.29 -7.95
CA GLU A 114 -9.76 11.13 -9.31
C GLU A 114 -10.12 9.67 -9.63
N ARG A 115 -9.44 8.72 -8.99
CA ARG A 115 -9.61 7.30 -9.27
C ARG A 115 -10.66 6.60 -8.41
N PHE A 116 -10.72 6.94 -7.12
CA PHE A 116 -11.54 6.29 -6.09
C PHE A 116 -12.55 7.26 -5.48
#